data_AF-A0A1L9VA43-F1
#
_entry.id   AF-A0A1L9VA43-F1
#
_cell.length_a   1.000
_cell.length_b   1.000
_cell.length_c   1.000
_cell.angle_alpha   90.00
_cell.angle_beta   90.00
_cell.angle_gamma   90.00
#
_symmetry.space_group_name_H-M   'P 1'
#
loop_
_entity.id
_entity.type
_entity.pdbx_description
1 polymer ?
#
loop_
_entity_poly.entity_id
_entity_poly.type
_entity_poly.pdbx_seq_one_letter_code
_entity_poly.pdbx_strand_id
1 'polypeptide(L)'
;KTSVTPQKRSRGKKQPSTDPDAEANDNDEGSPTKRSRKSPGKKMTVLGPVPASYEEAGPEDRMILHMKENEGKGWGEIQKAIEEVTGNKLVGSTLRVRYMKLKVNFVVFEKEDEQVLMQSKKEIEDKFEVEKWQKIAGSIESKTGNKYPSSAVQKKYKELNKKSNGNGVAVKDKE
;
A
#
# COMPACT_ATOMS: atom_id res chain seq x y z
N LYS A 1 0.61 -15.18 -37.66
CA LYS A 1 -0.16 -14.39 -36.67
C LYS A 1 0.82 -13.82 -35.66
N THR A 2 1.25 -12.59 -35.84
CA THR A 2 2.13 -11.86 -34.92
C THR A 2 1.46 -10.53 -34.60
N SER A 3 1.30 -10.24 -33.31
CA SER A 3 0.48 -9.15 -32.79
C SER A 3 1.20 -7.80 -32.94
N VAL A 4 0.55 -6.87 -33.66
CA VAL A 4 0.97 -5.48 -33.80
C VAL A 4 0.54 -4.70 -32.55
N THR A 5 1.51 -4.20 -31.79
CA THR A 5 1.29 -3.29 -30.65
C THR A 5 1.16 -1.85 -31.17
N PRO A 6 0.16 -1.06 -30.75
CA PRO A 6 -0.08 0.27 -31.31
C PRO A 6 0.90 1.33 -30.79
N GLN A 7 1.56 2.00 -31.73
CA GLN A 7 2.51 3.10 -31.54
C GLN A 7 1.78 4.39 -31.11
N LYS A 8 2.24 4.99 -30.01
CA LYS A 8 1.67 6.19 -29.40
C LYS A 8 1.89 7.41 -30.30
N ARG A 9 0.80 8.01 -30.81
CA ARG A 9 0.80 9.23 -31.64
C ARG A 9 1.37 10.42 -30.87
N SER A 10 2.53 10.90 -31.29
CA SER A 10 3.04 12.24 -30.96
C SER A 10 2.28 13.28 -31.77
N ARG A 11 1.41 14.07 -31.11
CA ARG A 11 0.73 15.21 -31.75
C ARG A 11 1.63 16.45 -31.66
N GLY A 12 1.78 17.08 -32.82
CA GLY A 12 2.85 18.00 -33.15
C GLY A 12 2.88 19.31 -32.38
N LYS A 13 4.11 19.77 -32.16
CA LYS A 13 4.45 21.12 -31.74
C LYS A 13 4.36 22.02 -32.96
N LYS A 14 3.55 23.08 -32.89
CA LYS A 14 3.46 24.14 -33.91
C LYS A 14 4.80 24.88 -33.94
N GLN A 15 5.40 24.98 -35.12
CA GLN A 15 6.42 25.98 -35.43
C GLN A 15 5.74 27.29 -35.85
N PRO A 16 6.34 28.44 -35.55
CA PRO A 16 6.39 29.56 -36.47
C PRO A 16 7.83 29.76 -36.98
N SER A 17 7.91 30.23 -38.21
CA SER A 17 9.06 30.29 -39.10
C SER A 17 9.88 31.59 -39.02
N THR A 18 11.10 31.50 -39.60
CA THR A 18 12.01 32.54 -40.18
C THR A 18 12.89 33.42 -39.27
N ASP A 19 14.15 32.99 -39.10
CA ASP A 19 15.50 33.63 -39.26
C ASP A 19 15.82 35.07 -38.74
N PRO A 20 17.11 35.49 -38.66
CA PRO A 20 18.25 34.95 -37.87
C PRO A 20 19.04 36.07 -37.12
N ASP A 21 19.73 35.77 -36.01
CA ASP A 21 21.10 36.24 -35.65
C ASP A 21 21.44 36.11 -34.15
N ALA A 22 22.75 35.93 -33.89
CA ALA A 22 23.52 36.14 -32.65
C ALA A 22 23.44 35.12 -31.48
N GLU A 23 24.37 34.16 -31.52
CA GLU A 23 25.37 33.81 -30.48
C GLU A 23 25.03 33.99 -28.97
N ALA A 24 24.99 32.89 -28.22
CA ALA A 24 25.73 32.71 -26.96
C ALA A 24 25.55 31.29 -26.36
N ASN A 25 26.68 30.66 -26.04
CA ASN A 25 26.85 29.54 -25.11
C ASN A 25 26.07 29.74 -23.80
N ASP A 26 25.54 28.69 -23.18
CA ASP A 26 26.16 28.07 -21.99
C ASP A 26 25.33 26.87 -21.50
N ASN A 27 26.04 25.88 -20.95
CA ASN A 27 25.49 24.71 -20.28
C ASN A 27 24.61 25.11 -19.09
N ASP A 28 23.44 24.49 -18.91
CA ASP A 28 22.90 24.31 -17.55
C ASP A 28 22.28 22.92 -17.37
N GLU A 29 22.95 22.18 -16.51
CA GLU A 29 22.74 20.80 -16.12
C GLU A 29 21.57 20.74 -15.12
N GLY A 30 20.35 20.61 -15.65
CA GLY A 30 19.12 20.54 -14.87
C GLY A 30 18.97 19.25 -14.06
N SER A 31 19.58 19.22 -12.87
CA SER A 31 19.42 18.19 -11.83
C SER A 31 17.96 18.05 -11.38
N PRO A 32 17.35 16.84 -11.38
CA PRO A 32 15.96 16.68 -10.95
C PRO A 32 15.88 16.73 -9.42
N THR A 33 15.37 17.84 -8.90
CA THR A 33 15.06 18.05 -7.48
C THR A 33 14.13 16.93 -6.98
N LYS A 34 14.64 16.10 -6.07
CA LYS A 34 13.87 15.13 -5.29
C LYS A 34 12.73 15.87 -4.59
N ARG A 35 11.48 15.68 -5.05
CA ARG A 35 10.31 16.11 -4.29
C ARG A 35 10.31 15.37 -2.97
N SER A 36 10.60 16.09 -1.88
CA SER A 36 10.44 15.56 -0.54
C SER A 36 8.98 15.17 -0.35
N ARG A 37 8.73 13.91 0.01
CA ARG A 37 7.40 13.46 0.40
C ARG A 37 7.09 14.12 1.74
N LYS A 38 6.28 15.20 1.71
CA LYS A 38 5.63 15.69 2.92
C LYS A 38 4.85 14.52 3.53
N SER A 39 5.06 14.29 4.82
CA SER A 39 4.28 13.36 5.65
C SER A 39 2.78 13.57 5.38
N PRO A 40 1.95 12.51 5.30
CA PRO A 40 0.54 12.67 4.99
C PRO A 40 -0.15 13.50 6.07
N GLY A 41 -0.29 14.81 5.84
CA GLY A 41 -1.19 15.64 6.63
C GLY A 41 -2.58 15.01 6.58
N LYS A 42 -3.26 14.99 7.73
CA LYS A 42 -4.61 14.45 7.90
C LYS A 42 -5.53 15.14 6.89
N LYS A 43 -5.75 14.52 5.73
CA LYS A 43 -6.65 15.04 4.71
C LYS A 43 -8.06 14.96 5.29
N MET A 44 -8.57 16.09 5.76
CA MET A 44 -9.96 16.22 6.16
C MET A 44 -10.80 15.88 4.92
N THR A 45 -11.49 14.73 4.94
CA THR A 45 -12.41 14.41 3.84
C THR A 45 -13.66 15.26 3.98
N VAL A 46 -14.43 15.43 2.90
CA VAL A 46 -15.67 16.22 2.87
C VAL A 46 -16.64 15.83 4.00
N LEU A 47 -16.65 14.56 4.39
CA LEU A 47 -17.49 14.02 5.47
C LEU A 47 -16.73 13.80 6.79
N GLY A 48 -15.53 14.38 6.93
CA GLY A 48 -14.68 14.23 8.13
C GLY A 48 -13.96 12.87 8.24
N PRO A 49 -13.49 12.50 9.44
CA PRO A 49 -13.00 11.15 9.74
C PRO A 49 -14.11 10.09 9.59
N VAL A 50 -13.75 8.83 9.35
CA VAL A 50 -14.73 7.73 9.39
C VAL A 50 -15.00 7.38 10.86
N PRO A 51 -16.26 7.30 11.30
CA PRO A 51 -16.62 7.02 12.69
C PRO A 51 -16.15 5.63 13.14
N ALA A 52 -15.88 5.48 14.43
CA ALA A 52 -15.45 4.21 15.02
C ALA A 52 -16.63 3.31 15.40
N SER A 53 -17.79 3.89 15.68
CA SER A 53 -19.01 3.17 16.05
C SER A 53 -20.25 3.72 15.33
N TYR A 54 -21.33 2.96 15.36
CA TYR A 54 -22.61 3.39 14.77
C TYR A 54 -23.21 4.61 15.48
N GLU A 55 -22.97 4.74 16.80
CA GLU A 55 -23.46 5.87 17.61
C GLU A 55 -22.76 7.18 17.22
N GLU A 56 -21.46 7.13 16.94
CA GLU A 56 -20.66 8.27 16.48
C GLU A 56 -20.91 8.63 15.01
N ALA A 57 -21.60 7.78 14.25
CA ALA A 57 -21.80 7.99 12.84
C ALA A 57 -22.64 9.24 12.57
N GLY A 58 -22.22 10.05 11.59
CA GLY A 58 -23.03 11.16 11.10
C GLY A 58 -24.29 10.66 10.36
N PRO A 59 -25.27 11.53 10.11
CA PRO A 59 -26.43 11.19 9.30
C PRO A 59 -26.05 10.68 7.90
N GLU A 60 -24.98 11.22 7.31
CA GLU A 60 -24.46 10.81 6.00
C GLU A 60 -23.90 9.38 6.05
N ASP A 61 -23.15 9.01 7.09
CA ASP A 61 -22.60 7.66 7.24
C ASP A 61 -23.70 6.62 7.50
N ARG A 62 -24.69 6.96 8.33
CA ARG A 62 -25.87 6.12 8.53
C ARG A 62 -26.67 5.94 7.24
N MET A 63 -26.80 7.00 6.44
CA MET A 63 -27.47 6.96 5.14
C MET A 63 -26.74 6.05 4.15
N ILE A 64 -25.39 6.10 4.11
CA ILE A 64 -24.58 5.20 3.27
C ILE A 64 -24.86 3.74 3.62
N LEU A 65 -24.88 3.40 4.90
CA LEU A 65 -25.15 2.04 5.37
C LEU A 65 -26.59 1.61 5.04
N HIS A 66 -27.57 2.45 5.39
CA HIS A 66 -28.98 2.16 5.15
C HIS A 66 -29.29 1.92 3.66
N MET A 67 -28.89 2.86 2.80
CA MET A 67 -29.14 2.71 1.36
C MET A 67 -28.40 1.51 0.76
N LYS A 68 -27.22 1.18 1.29
CA LYS A 68 -26.41 0.09 0.74
C LYS A 68 -26.88 -1.29 1.19
N GLU A 69 -27.19 -1.43 2.47
CA GLU A 69 -27.47 -2.73 3.10
C GLU A 69 -28.97 -3.01 3.20
N ASN A 70 -29.80 -2.02 3.55
CA ASN A 70 -31.24 -2.19 3.70
C ASN A 70 -32.00 -2.01 2.38
N GLU A 71 -31.63 -1.02 1.58
CA GLU A 71 -32.31 -0.74 0.30
C GLU A 71 -31.62 -1.38 -0.91
N GLY A 72 -30.40 -1.90 -0.75
CA GLY A 72 -29.66 -2.57 -1.82
C GLY A 72 -29.22 -1.64 -2.97
N LYS A 73 -29.20 -0.32 -2.76
CA LYS A 73 -28.95 0.67 -3.82
C LYS A 73 -27.56 0.60 -4.42
N GLY A 74 -27.48 1.08 -5.67
CA GLY A 74 -26.24 1.22 -6.40
C GLY A 74 -25.40 2.40 -5.91
N TRP A 75 -24.07 2.34 -6.05
CA TRP A 75 -23.18 3.41 -5.60
C TRP A 75 -23.49 4.78 -6.22
N GLY A 76 -24.00 4.81 -7.46
CA GLY A 76 -24.38 6.07 -8.12
C GLY A 76 -25.60 6.73 -7.49
N GLU A 77 -26.56 5.95 -6.99
CA GLU A 77 -27.76 6.48 -6.31
C GLU A 77 -27.41 6.99 -4.91
N ILE A 78 -26.59 6.23 -4.18
CA ILE A 78 -26.09 6.64 -2.86
C ILE A 78 -25.26 7.91 -3.00
N GLN A 79 -24.41 8.00 -4.04
CA GLN A 79 -23.64 9.21 -4.32
C GLN A 79 -24.58 10.42 -4.53
N LYS A 80 -25.59 10.30 -5.40
CA LYS A 80 -26.56 11.39 -5.62
C LYS A 80 -27.24 11.83 -4.33
N ALA A 81 -27.70 10.87 -3.53
CA ALA A 81 -28.42 11.18 -2.30
C ALA A 81 -27.52 11.87 -1.24
N ILE A 82 -26.24 11.49 -1.15
CA ILE A 82 -25.28 12.17 -0.27
C ILE A 82 -24.92 13.57 -0.81
N GLU A 83 -24.83 13.72 -2.14
CA GLU A 83 -24.62 15.01 -2.79
C GLU A 83 -25.79 15.97 -2.55
N GLU A 84 -27.02 15.47 -2.57
CA GLU A 84 -28.23 16.24 -2.27
C GLU A 84 -28.26 16.74 -0.82
N VAL A 85 -27.80 15.91 0.13
CA VAL A 85 -27.77 16.28 1.56
C VAL A 85 -26.58 17.18 1.91
N THR A 86 -25.39 16.88 1.37
CA THR A 86 -24.15 17.56 1.76
C THR A 86 -23.85 18.78 0.87
N GLY A 87 -24.46 18.88 -0.31
CA GLY A 87 -24.15 19.86 -1.35
C GLY A 87 -22.82 19.63 -2.07
N ASN A 88 -22.05 18.62 -1.65
CA ASN A 88 -20.69 18.37 -2.13
C ASN A 88 -20.59 17.09 -2.95
N LYS A 89 -19.99 17.20 -4.14
CA LYS A 89 -19.76 16.07 -5.04
C LYS A 89 -18.75 15.08 -4.49
N LEU A 90 -19.20 13.88 -4.10
CA LEU A 90 -18.31 12.81 -3.64
C LEU A 90 -17.93 11.90 -4.81
N VAL A 91 -16.63 11.58 -4.94
CA VAL A 91 -16.21 10.57 -5.92
C VAL A 91 -16.67 9.20 -5.44
N GLY A 92 -17.34 8.42 -6.29
CA GLY A 92 -17.87 7.10 -5.93
C GLY A 92 -16.84 6.11 -5.36
N SER A 93 -15.55 6.22 -5.71
CA SER A 93 -14.49 5.42 -5.07
C SER A 93 -14.29 5.76 -3.58
N THR A 94 -14.42 7.05 -3.22
CA THR A 94 -14.36 7.53 -1.83
C THR A 94 -15.48 6.92 -1.00
N LEU A 95 -16.69 6.86 -1.57
CA LEU A 95 -17.87 6.29 -0.92
C LEU A 95 -17.70 4.80 -0.60
N ARG A 96 -17.18 4.03 -1.57
CA ARG A 96 -16.89 2.60 -1.40
C ARG A 96 -15.86 2.36 -0.29
N VAL A 97 -14.76 3.12 -0.31
CA VAL A 97 -13.71 3.01 0.71
C VAL A 97 -14.25 3.39 2.08
N ARG A 98 -15.07 4.45 2.17
CA ARG A 98 -15.70 4.87 3.42
C ARG A 98 -16.64 3.78 3.97
N TYR A 99 -17.51 3.22 3.12
CA TYR A 99 -18.37 2.10 3.50
C TYR A 99 -17.58 0.87 3.99
N MET A 100 -16.52 0.47 3.28
CA MET A 100 -15.67 -0.64 3.72
C MET A 100 -15.09 -0.39 5.11
N LYS A 101 -14.66 0.84 5.40
CA LYS A 101 -14.16 1.22 6.73
C LYS A 101 -15.25 1.21 7.80
N LEU A 102 -16.45 1.72 7.49
CA LEU A 102 -17.60 1.64 8.39
C LEU A 102 -17.87 0.19 8.79
N LYS A 103 -17.93 -0.72 7.81
CA LYS A 103 -18.13 -2.15 8.07
C LYS A 103 -17.07 -2.74 8.99
N VAL A 104 -15.80 -2.41 8.78
CA VAL A 104 -14.69 -2.91 9.61
C VAL A 104 -14.76 -2.33 11.01
N ASN A 105 -14.96 -1.02 11.14
CA ASN A 105 -15.00 -0.34 12.43
C ASN A 105 -16.17 -0.80 13.30
N PHE A 106 -17.30 -1.14 12.68
CA PHE A 106 -18.51 -1.52 13.40
C PHE A 106 -18.56 -3.02 13.74
N VAL A 107 -17.50 -3.78 13.42
CA VAL A 107 -17.35 -5.14 13.94
C VAL A 107 -17.07 -5.05 15.43
N VAL A 108 -17.97 -5.61 16.24
CA VAL A 108 -17.80 -5.76 17.68
C VAL A 108 -17.20 -7.13 17.96
N PHE A 109 -16.10 -7.17 18.71
CA PHE A 109 -15.53 -8.41 19.24
C PHE A 109 -16.03 -8.64 20.67
N GLU A 110 -16.35 -9.89 20.99
CA GLU A 110 -16.58 -10.28 22.38
C GLU A 110 -15.24 -10.28 23.13
N LYS A 111 -15.26 -9.98 24.44
CA LYS A 111 -14.02 -9.84 25.23
C LYS A 111 -13.22 -11.15 25.26
N GLU A 112 -13.93 -12.26 25.27
CA GLU A 112 -13.39 -13.61 25.22
C GLU A 112 -12.67 -13.86 23.89
N ASP A 113 -13.27 -13.43 22.78
CA ASP A 113 -12.67 -13.55 21.44
C ASP A 113 -11.41 -12.70 21.28
N GLU A 114 -11.34 -11.52 21.91
CA GLU A 114 -10.13 -10.69 21.90
C GLU A 114 -8.93 -11.43 22.54
N GLN A 115 -9.16 -12.13 23.64
CA GLN A 115 -8.12 -12.93 24.29
C GLN A 115 -7.71 -14.12 23.43
N VAL A 116 -8.69 -14.81 22.84
CA VAL A 116 -8.44 -15.93 21.92
C VAL A 116 -7.67 -15.47 20.68
N LEU A 117 -7.97 -14.29 20.13
CA LEU A 117 -7.25 -13.70 19.00
C LEU A 117 -5.77 -13.49 19.33
N MET A 118 -5.49 -12.89 20.49
CA MET A 118 -4.12 -12.62 20.93
C MET A 118 -3.32 -13.91 21.15
N GLN A 119 -3.93 -14.91 21.79
CA GLN A 119 -3.31 -16.22 22.02
C GLN A 119 -3.07 -16.95 20.69
N SER A 120 -4.08 -17.00 19.82
CA SER A 120 -3.99 -17.66 18.51
C SER A 120 -2.91 -17.05 17.63
N LYS A 121 -2.81 -15.70 17.59
CA LYS A 121 -1.75 -15.00 16.86
C LYS A 121 -0.37 -15.44 17.33
N LYS A 122 -0.15 -15.46 18.65
CA LYS A 122 1.13 -15.86 19.24
C LYS A 122 1.48 -17.30 18.88
N GLU A 123 0.56 -18.23 19.08
CA GLU A 123 0.78 -19.65 18.78
C GLU A 123 1.09 -19.91 17.30
N ILE A 124 0.39 -19.21 16.39
CA ILE A 124 0.61 -19.34 14.95
C ILE A 124 1.97 -18.74 14.56
N GLU A 125 2.34 -17.57 15.10
CA GLU A 125 3.63 -16.93 14.83
C GLU A 125 4.79 -17.79 15.34
N ASP A 126 4.68 -18.37 16.54
CA ASP A 126 5.69 -19.27 17.10
C ASP A 126 5.88 -20.52 16.22
N LYS A 127 4.78 -21.12 15.74
CA LYS A 127 4.82 -22.25 14.80
C LYS A 127 5.45 -21.86 13.46
N PHE A 128 5.05 -20.73 12.89
CA PHE A 128 5.60 -20.23 11.64
C PHE A 128 7.08 -19.91 11.74
N GLU A 129 7.57 -19.41 12.87
CA GLU A 129 9.00 -19.16 13.08
C GLU A 129 9.79 -20.47 13.00
N VAL A 130 9.33 -21.52 13.67
CA VAL A 130 9.97 -22.85 13.63
C VAL A 130 9.92 -23.43 12.22
N GLU A 131 8.75 -23.46 11.59
CA GLU A 131 8.57 -23.98 10.24
C GLU A 131 9.41 -23.23 9.20
N LYS A 132 9.50 -21.90 9.32
CA LYS A 132 10.33 -21.07 8.44
C LYS A 132 11.77 -21.54 8.46
N TRP A 133 12.34 -21.75 9.64
CA TRP A 133 13.74 -22.20 9.75
C TRP A 133 13.94 -23.65 9.34
N GLN A 134 12.94 -24.52 9.53
CA GLN A 134 12.95 -25.87 8.96
C GLN A 134 12.93 -25.86 7.43
N LYS A 135 12.06 -25.05 6.82
CA LYS A 135 11.97 -24.88 5.35
C LYS A 135 13.27 -24.32 4.77
N ILE A 136 13.89 -23.34 5.44
CA ILE A 136 15.19 -22.79 5.01
C ILE A 136 16.29 -23.86 5.12
N ALA A 137 16.36 -24.61 6.23
CA ALA A 137 17.33 -25.69 6.39
C ALA A 137 17.18 -26.76 5.30
N GLY A 138 15.95 -27.20 5.01
CA GLY A 138 15.67 -28.13 3.91
C GLY A 138 16.05 -27.55 2.54
N SER A 139 15.81 -26.26 2.31
CA SER A 139 16.24 -25.60 1.07
C SER A 139 17.77 -25.57 0.91
N ILE A 140 18.53 -25.42 2.00
CA ILE A 140 19.99 -25.50 1.98
C ILE A 140 20.44 -26.93 1.68
N GLU A 141 19.82 -27.94 2.29
CA GLU A 141 20.10 -29.35 2.05
C GLU A 141 19.84 -29.72 0.58
N SER A 142 18.71 -29.29 0.00
CA SER A 142 18.41 -29.55 -1.41
C SER A 142 19.37 -28.87 -2.39
N LYS A 143 19.92 -27.70 -2.04
CA LYS A 143 20.80 -26.92 -2.93
C LYS A 143 22.28 -27.26 -2.80
N THR A 144 22.72 -27.64 -1.61
CA THR A 144 24.14 -27.81 -1.30
C THR A 144 24.49 -29.23 -0.86
N GLY A 145 23.50 -30.08 -0.61
CA GLY A 145 23.68 -31.41 -0.01
C GLY A 145 23.99 -31.38 1.50
N ASN A 146 24.25 -30.20 2.08
CA ASN A 146 24.62 -30.08 3.48
C ASN A 146 23.39 -29.94 4.38
N LYS A 147 23.36 -30.77 5.43
CA LYS A 147 22.29 -30.77 6.41
C LYS A 147 22.67 -29.96 7.65
N TYR A 148 21.82 -29.01 8.02
CA TYR A 148 22.01 -28.18 9.20
C TYR A 148 20.76 -28.20 10.08
N PRO A 149 20.90 -28.21 11.42
CA PRO A 149 19.78 -27.96 12.32
C PRO A 149 19.20 -26.56 12.09
N SER A 150 17.87 -26.43 12.16
CA SER A 150 17.16 -25.16 11.93
C SER A 150 17.64 -24.02 12.84
N SER A 151 17.99 -24.33 14.10
CA SER A 151 18.54 -23.38 15.07
C SER A 151 19.93 -22.84 14.66
N ALA A 152 20.77 -23.69 14.05
CA ALA A 152 22.09 -23.29 13.54
C ALA A 152 21.95 -22.38 12.32
N VAL A 153 21.01 -22.69 11.42
CA VAL A 153 20.67 -21.84 10.26
C VAL A 153 20.16 -20.48 10.72
N GLN A 154 19.26 -20.43 11.70
CA GLN A 154 18.76 -19.18 12.28
C GLN A 154 19.89 -18.35 12.89
N LYS A 155 20.78 -18.98 13.66
CA LYS A 155 21.93 -18.29 14.27
C LYS A 155 22.85 -17.71 13.19
N LYS A 156 23.17 -18.48 12.16
CA LYS A 156 24.02 -18.01 11.04
C LYS A 156 23.39 -16.86 10.28
N TYR A 157 22.09 -16.91 10.01
CA TYR A 157 21.38 -15.78 9.41
C TYR A 157 21.47 -14.51 10.26
N LYS A 158 21.24 -14.62 11.59
CA LYS A 158 21.38 -13.48 12.52
C LYS A 158 22.81 -12.91 12.55
N GLU A 159 23.83 -13.77 12.52
CA GLU A 159 25.23 -13.35 12.44
C GLU A 159 25.54 -12.60 11.14
N LEU A 160 25.06 -13.09 9.99
CA LEU A 160 25.25 -12.45 8.69
C LEU A 160 24.54 -11.09 8.62
N ASN A 161 23.31 -10.98 9.13
CA ASN A 161 22.58 -9.70 9.17
C ASN A 161 23.21 -8.67 10.12
N LYS A 162 23.77 -9.11 11.25
CA LYS A 162 24.51 -8.20 12.15
C LYS A 162 25.79 -7.70 11.50
N LYS A 163 26.50 -8.57 10.77
CA LYS A 163 27.70 -8.20 10.01
C LYS A 163 27.37 -7.26 8.85
N SER A 164 26.25 -7.45 8.15
CA SER A 164 25.84 -6.56 7.05
C SER A 164 25.39 -5.19 7.53
N ASN A 165 24.81 -5.08 8.75
CA ASN A 165 24.39 -3.80 9.32
C ASN A 165 25.48 -3.08 10.13
N GLY A 166 26.55 -3.79 10.51
CA GLY A 166 27.66 -3.25 11.32
C GLY A 166 28.98 -3.06 10.57
N ASN A 167 29.13 -3.62 9.36
CA ASN A 167 30.35 -3.49 8.57
C ASN A 167 29.98 -3.26 7.10
N GLY A 168 30.11 -2.02 6.65
CA GLY A 168 30.51 -1.77 5.26
C GLY A 168 31.92 -2.33 5.09
N VAL A 169 32.03 -3.61 4.72
CA VAL A 169 33.29 -4.19 4.27
C VAL A 169 33.04 -4.84 2.93
N ALA A 170 33.60 -4.15 1.93
CA ALA A 170 33.76 -4.61 0.56
C ALA A 170 34.22 -6.07 0.54
N VAL A 171 33.42 -6.93 -0.07
CA VAL A 171 33.95 -8.14 -0.69
C VAL A 171 34.55 -7.66 -2.02
N LYS A 172 35.85 -7.37 -1.98
CA LYS A 172 36.69 -7.39 -3.17
C LYS A 172 36.81 -8.84 -3.66
N ASP A 173 36.73 -8.97 -4.96
CA ASP A 173 37.04 -10.16 -5.75
C ASP A 173 38.35 -10.85 -5.35
N LYS A 174 38.36 -12.19 -5.44
CA LYS A 174 39.48 -13.04 -5.87
C LYS A 174 38.87 -14.30 -6.49
N GLU A 175 38.85 -14.35 -7.82
CA GLU A 175 39.79 -15.03 -8.73
C GLU A 175 39.43 -16.50 -8.95
#